data_AF-A0A7S1URG1-F1
#
_entry.id   AF-A0A7S1URG1-F1
#
_cell.length_a   1.000
_cell.length_b   1.000
_cell.length_c   1.000
_cell.angle_alpha   90.00
_cell.angle_beta   90.00
_cell.angle_gamma   90.00
#
_symmetry.space_group_name_H-M   'P 1'
#
loop_
_entity.id
_entity.type
_entity.pdbx_description
1 polymer ?
#
loop_
_entity_poly.entity_id
_entity_poly.type
_entity_poly.pdbx_seq_one_letter_code
_entity_poly.pdbx_strand_id
1 'polypeptide(L)'
;DDDDDDDSNGLRVTVSAIVDPISESAQRAASLLRVIRDVLHLPLKLVFAPKPLMEADDKISSYYRFVSGMEMNTKNSAVMATFSNLPTNHLLTLKLDVPESWNFQQTLAIQDTDNLRCDVVSGCSDDDHSLSQEEGGGLIPKRHERSYDTYVGYGLKNLLYFGQCVDATTGSPPNGLQLNLYRNGGKHDNDGEMEVGADGSIVSSSSSSLSETTTTAAYSDTLVMKNGGYWQLRANPGVWDLRIAEGSRGAEIMDFVDGRIQGGRLVGSANPDRHQSKKLVVSDFLGKSDMLITRRRPGYEKATLFYEAGASKAGGSSSSSDGDDDDDDDTINVFSLATGHLYERFMKIMMLSVTKRSSMKVKFWLFENFLSPSFKATAKHMAKEIGCEVEFVTYKWPEWLRGQKEKQRIIWGYKILFLDVLFPLGVKKIIYVDADQVVRGDLKELWDMDLQGAPYGYTPMCSSRESTLGYAFWTQGFWASHLAGKPYHISALYVVDLEKFRKDLVGDQLRSVYQQLSADPNSLANLDQDLPNYAQHQVPIFSLPQEWLWCESWCSDESKAASKTIDLCNNPLHKEPKIQMAKRVISGSLFQESWDELDAEVAAYEEAYNNRI
;
A
#
# COMPACT_ATOMS: atom_id res chain seq x y z
N ASP A 1 14.10 -40.50 -57.69
CA ASP A 1 15.43 -39.90 -57.90
C ASP A 1 15.39 -38.41 -57.57
N ASP A 2 15.27 -37.96 -56.32
CA ASP A 2 15.08 -38.62 -55.04
C ASP A 2 14.46 -37.58 -54.10
N ASP A 3 13.56 -38.10 -53.27
CA ASP A 3 13.01 -37.46 -52.10
C ASP A 3 14.14 -37.00 -51.16
N ASP A 4 14.19 -35.71 -50.86
CA ASP A 4 14.74 -35.23 -49.59
C ASP A 4 13.54 -34.81 -48.73
N ASP A 5 13.05 -35.80 -48.00
CA ASP A 5 12.09 -35.71 -46.92
C ASP A 5 12.52 -34.68 -45.85
N ASP A 6 11.58 -33.80 -45.55
CA ASP A 6 11.02 -33.60 -44.21
C ASP A 6 12.00 -33.69 -43.01
N ASP A 7 12.71 -32.60 -42.70
CA ASP A 7 13.10 -32.31 -41.32
C ASP A 7 13.48 -30.83 -41.08
N SER A 8 12.49 -29.93 -41.13
CA SER A 8 12.53 -28.75 -40.25
C SER A 8 11.12 -28.24 -39.98
N ASN A 9 10.40 -28.97 -39.15
CA ASN A 9 9.12 -28.58 -38.55
C ASN A 9 9.32 -27.45 -37.51
N GLY A 10 10.06 -26.40 -37.89
CA GLY A 10 10.29 -25.23 -37.07
C GLY A 10 9.00 -24.44 -36.95
N LEU A 11 8.55 -24.17 -35.72
CA LEU A 11 7.38 -23.35 -35.42
C LEU A 11 7.40 -22.04 -36.23
N ARG A 12 6.56 -21.95 -37.28
CA ARG A 12 6.30 -20.69 -38.00
C ARG A 12 5.32 -19.84 -37.19
N VAL A 13 5.82 -19.21 -36.12
CA VAL A 13 5.01 -18.31 -35.31
C VAL A 13 4.65 -17.06 -36.14
N THR A 14 3.35 -16.82 -36.35
CA THR A 14 2.84 -15.58 -36.95
C THR A 14 2.06 -14.81 -35.89
N VAL A 15 2.34 -13.51 -35.75
CA VAL A 15 1.66 -12.64 -34.80
C VAL A 15 0.66 -11.77 -35.55
N SER A 16 -0.59 -11.74 -35.09
CA SER A 16 -1.60 -10.78 -35.56
C SER A 16 -2.04 -9.92 -34.39
N ALA A 17 -1.90 -8.60 -34.51
CA ALA A 17 -2.28 -7.63 -33.50
C ALA A 17 -3.43 -6.76 -34.02
N ILE A 18 -4.54 -6.75 -33.30
CA ILE A 18 -5.69 -5.89 -33.56
C ILE A 18 -5.72 -4.88 -32.43
N VAL A 19 -5.51 -3.60 -32.73
CA VAL A 19 -5.36 -2.56 -31.71
C VAL A 19 -6.23 -1.35 -32.03
N ASP A 20 -6.83 -0.78 -30.99
CA ASP A 20 -7.36 0.58 -31.05
C ASP A 20 -6.20 1.55 -30.79
N PRO A 21 -5.74 2.33 -31.79
CA PRO A 21 -4.55 3.19 -31.66
C PRO A 21 -4.68 4.28 -30.59
N ILE A 22 -5.90 4.62 -30.15
CA ILE A 22 -6.13 5.63 -29.10
C ILE A 22 -6.28 5.01 -27.70
N SER A 23 -6.00 3.72 -27.54
CA SER A 23 -6.09 3.04 -26.24
C SER A 23 -4.75 3.00 -25.48
N GLU A 24 -4.79 3.06 -24.14
CA GLU A 24 -3.63 2.80 -23.28
C GLU A 24 -3.01 1.41 -23.53
N SER A 25 -3.85 0.41 -23.83
CA SER A 25 -3.39 -0.94 -24.17
C SER A 25 -2.56 -0.96 -25.45
N ALA A 26 -2.93 -0.15 -26.46
CA ALA A 26 -2.13 0.01 -27.66
C ALA A 26 -0.81 0.73 -27.37
N GLN A 27 -0.77 1.72 -26.46
CA GLN A 27 0.49 2.34 -26.04
C GLN A 27 1.46 1.31 -25.45
N ARG A 28 0.96 0.40 -24.60
CA ARG A 28 1.74 -0.71 -24.02
C ARG A 28 2.22 -1.68 -25.10
N ALA A 29 1.31 -2.11 -25.96
CA ALA A 29 1.61 -3.08 -27.01
C ALA A 29 2.58 -2.53 -28.06
N ALA A 30 2.57 -1.23 -28.35
CA ALA A 30 3.36 -0.62 -29.43
C ALA A 30 4.85 -0.98 -29.35
N SER A 31 5.46 -0.89 -28.17
CA SER A 31 6.87 -1.27 -27.98
C SER A 31 7.10 -2.76 -28.14
N LEU A 32 6.20 -3.62 -27.64
CA LEU A 32 6.31 -5.07 -27.81
C LEU A 32 6.20 -5.47 -29.29
N LEU A 33 5.31 -4.82 -30.04
CA LEU A 33 5.16 -5.05 -31.49
C LEU A 33 6.44 -4.68 -32.26
N ARG A 34 7.15 -3.63 -31.81
CA ARG A 34 8.47 -3.29 -32.37
C ARG A 34 9.50 -4.36 -32.08
N VAL A 35 9.58 -4.87 -30.85
CA VAL A 35 10.47 -6.00 -30.50
C VAL A 35 10.17 -7.24 -31.36
N ILE A 36 8.89 -7.58 -31.54
CA ILE A 36 8.47 -8.72 -32.39
C ILE A 36 8.95 -8.57 -33.84
N ARG A 37 8.84 -7.37 -34.41
CA ARG A 37 9.24 -7.08 -35.79
C ARG A 37 10.74 -6.93 -35.96
N ASP A 38 11.37 -6.12 -35.11
CA ASP A 38 12.73 -5.61 -35.28
C ASP A 38 13.79 -6.51 -34.63
N VAL A 39 13.43 -7.27 -33.59
CA VAL A 39 14.37 -8.15 -32.86
C VAL A 39 14.08 -9.61 -33.13
N LEU A 40 12.81 -10.04 -32.99
CA LEU A 40 12.44 -11.44 -33.18
C LEU A 40 12.22 -11.81 -34.66
N HIS A 41 12.10 -10.79 -35.54
CA HIS A 41 11.85 -10.95 -36.98
C HIS A 41 10.67 -11.88 -37.31
N LEU A 42 9.65 -11.89 -36.44
CA LEU A 42 8.46 -12.71 -36.65
C LEU A 42 7.51 -12.03 -37.64
N PRO A 43 6.84 -12.79 -38.52
CA PRO A 43 5.74 -12.26 -39.34
C PRO A 43 4.68 -11.58 -38.47
N LEU A 44 4.52 -10.27 -38.62
CA LEU A 44 3.57 -9.44 -37.87
C LEU A 44 2.52 -8.83 -38.80
N LYS A 45 1.24 -9.11 -38.54
CA LYS A 45 0.10 -8.43 -39.15
C LYS A 45 -0.52 -7.47 -38.14
N LEU A 46 -0.49 -6.17 -38.43
CA LEU A 46 -1.10 -5.14 -37.59
C LEU A 46 -2.42 -4.64 -38.22
N VAL A 47 -3.50 -4.64 -37.45
CA VAL A 47 -4.81 -4.14 -37.85
C VAL A 47 -5.25 -3.06 -36.87
N PHE A 48 -5.54 -1.86 -37.37
CA PHE A 48 -6.11 -0.80 -36.56
C PHE A 48 -7.63 -0.89 -36.58
N ALA A 49 -8.22 -0.97 -35.39
CA ALA A 49 -9.66 -1.06 -35.18
C ALA A 49 -10.09 0.00 -34.13
N PRO A 50 -10.10 1.29 -34.49
CA PRO A 50 -10.51 2.35 -33.57
C PRO A 50 -12.00 2.25 -33.25
N LYS A 51 -12.39 2.66 -32.04
CA LYS A 51 -13.80 2.85 -31.70
C LYS A 51 -14.44 3.94 -32.58
N PRO A 52 -15.71 3.76 -33.00
CA PRO A 52 -16.41 4.74 -33.85
C PRO A 52 -16.82 6.02 -33.10
N LEU A 53 -16.96 5.94 -31.78
CA LEU A 53 -17.31 7.05 -30.89
C LEU A 53 -16.24 7.16 -29.80
N MET A 54 -15.76 8.37 -29.57
CA MET A 54 -14.87 8.67 -28.45
C MET A 54 -15.69 9.19 -27.27
N GLU A 55 -15.58 8.52 -26.13
CA GLU A 55 -16.05 9.02 -24.86
C GLU A 55 -14.98 9.92 -24.21
N ALA A 56 -15.34 10.70 -23.19
CA ALA A 56 -14.38 11.57 -22.50
C ALA A 56 -13.19 10.77 -21.93
N ASP A 57 -13.46 9.53 -21.49
CA ASP A 57 -12.50 8.60 -20.89
C ASP A 57 -11.60 7.90 -21.92
N ASP A 58 -11.90 8.01 -23.23
CA ASP A 58 -11.08 7.43 -24.31
C ASP A 58 -9.84 8.29 -24.65
N LYS A 59 -9.64 9.43 -23.99
CA LYS A 59 -8.47 10.29 -24.21
C LYS A 59 -7.25 9.76 -23.46
N ILE A 60 -6.18 9.49 -24.20
CA ILE A 60 -4.85 9.23 -23.63
C ILE A 60 -4.38 10.47 -22.88
N SER A 61 -4.18 10.33 -21.57
CA SER A 61 -3.67 11.39 -20.67
C SER A 61 -2.23 11.15 -20.22
N SER A 62 -1.57 10.09 -20.70
CA SER A 62 -0.24 9.67 -20.28
C SER A 62 0.74 9.46 -21.43
N TYR A 63 2.02 9.72 -21.14
CA TYR A 63 3.14 9.32 -21.97
C TYR A 63 3.68 7.96 -21.48
N TYR A 64 3.99 7.05 -22.40
CA TYR A 64 4.42 5.69 -22.05
C TYR A 64 5.71 5.29 -22.77
N ARG A 65 6.61 4.64 -22.04
CA ARG A 65 7.84 4.03 -22.55
C ARG A 65 8.00 2.65 -21.94
N PHE A 66 8.06 1.63 -22.80
CA PHE A 66 8.41 0.28 -22.38
C PHE A 66 9.93 0.13 -22.37
N VAL A 67 10.44 -0.52 -21.33
CA VAL A 67 11.87 -0.78 -21.15
C VAL A 67 12.13 -2.26 -21.45
N SER A 68 12.82 -2.54 -22.54
CA SER A 68 13.22 -3.91 -22.93
C SER A 68 14.73 -3.95 -23.20
N GLY A 69 15.43 -4.90 -22.59
CA GLY A 69 16.85 -5.14 -22.87
C GLY A 69 17.10 -5.73 -24.27
N MET A 70 16.06 -6.11 -25.01
CA MET A 70 16.16 -6.79 -26.30
C MET A 70 16.56 -5.85 -27.46
N GLU A 71 16.42 -4.53 -27.30
CA GLU A 71 16.80 -3.54 -28.33
C GLU A 71 18.31 -3.18 -28.29
N MET A 72 19.10 -3.80 -27.42
CA MET A 72 20.51 -3.43 -27.21
C MET A 72 21.47 -4.15 -28.16
N ASN A 73 22.12 -3.36 -29.03
CA ASN A 73 23.28 -3.77 -29.85
C ASN A 73 24.64 -3.48 -29.19
N THR A 74 24.67 -2.93 -27.97
CA THR A 74 25.91 -2.47 -27.31
C THR A 74 26.00 -2.95 -25.87
N LYS A 75 27.09 -3.64 -25.53
CA LYS A 75 27.33 -4.34 -24.25
C LYS A 75 27.33 -3.48 -22.96
N ASN A 76 27.17 -2.16 -23.03
CA ASN A 76 27.43 -1.24 -21.90
C ASN A 76 26.38 -0.12 -21.66
N SER A 77 25.23 -0.10 -22.34
CA SER A 77 24.18 0.89 -22.06
C SER A 77 23.29 0.43 -20.90
N ALA A 78 23.03 1.29 -19.92
CA ALA A 78 22.01 1.04 -18.90
C ALA A 78 20.62 0.97 -19.54
N VAL A 79 19.78 0.02 -19.14
CA VAL A 79 18.40 -0.11 -19.66
C VAL A 79 17.54 0.94 -18.96
N MET A 80 17.15 2.01 -19.65
CA MET A 80 16.39 3.11 -19.07
C MET A 80 15.29 3.61 -20.00
N ALA A 81 14.22 4.15 -19.42
CA ALA A 81 13.20 4.90 -20.16
C ALA A 81 13.58 6.38 -20.21
N THR A 82 13.76 6.93 -21.40
CA THR A 82 13.99 8.37 -21.60
C THR A 82 12.75 9.04 -22.17
N PHE A 83 12.30 10.09 -21.49
CA PHE A 83 11.24 10.99 -21.95
C PHE A 83 11.88 12.32 -22.35
N SER A 84 11.65 12.73 -23.59
CA SER A 84 12.19 13.96 -24.17
C SER A 84 11.05 14.82 -24.71
N ASN A 85 11.22 16.14 -24.72
CA ASN A 85 10.20 17.10 -25.19
C ASN A 85 8.86 16.96 -24.45
N LEU A 86 8.94 16.76 -23.11
CA LEU A 86 7.77 16.80 -22.25
C LEU A 86 7.19 18.22 -22.20
N PRO A 87 5.87 18.37 -22.03
CA PRO A 87 5.22 19.68 -22.01
C PRO A 87 5.62 20.47 -20.76
N THR A 88 5.82 21.79 -20.91
CA THR A 88 6.38 22.60 -19.83
C THR A 88 5.37 23.10 -18.79
N ASN A 89 4.10 23.22 -19.18
CA ASN A 89 3.09 23.85 -18.32
C ASN A 89 2.17 22.84 -17.62
N HIS A 90 2.56 21.56 -17.59
CA HIS A 90 1.73 20.50 -17.03
C HIS A 90 2.41 19.89 -15.80
N LEU A 91 1.58 19.56 -14.80
CA LEU A 91 2.00 18.71 -13.70
C LEU A 91 2.05 17.26 -14.19
N LEU A 92 3.16 16.58 -13.97
CA LEU A 92 3.40 15.20 -14.37
C LEU A 92 3.65 14.35 -13.15
N THR A 93 3.02 13.17 -13.13
CA THR A 93 3.21 12.15 -12.11
C THR A 93 3.86 10.93 -12.76
N LEU A 94 4.97 10.47 -12.20
CA LEU A 94 5.65 9.27 -12.66
C LEU A 94 4.96 8.03 -12.08
N LYS A 95 4.62 7.07 -12.95
CA LYS A 95 4.02 5.80 -12.55
C LYS A 95 4.76 4.66 -13.23
N LEU A 96 5.17 3.68 -12.44
CA LEU A 96 5.76 2.45 -12.93
C LEU A 96 4.67 1.41 -13.21
N ASP A 97 4.70 0.81 -14.40
CA ASP A 97 3.77 -0.24 -14.84
C ASP A 97 4.49 -1.59 -14.86
N VAL A 98 4.28 -2.39 -13.81
CA VAL A 98 5.03 -3.63 -13.55
C VAL A 98 4.10 -4.79 -13.20
N PRO A 99 4.48 -6.05 -13.53
CA PRO A 99 3.73 -7.25 -13.18
C PRO A 99 3.36 -7.35 -11.69
N GLU A 100 2.33 -8.15 -11.37
CA GLU A 100 1.94 -8.43 -9.99
C GLU A 100 3.08 -9.02 -9.17
N SER A 101 3.89 -9.92 -9.76
CA SER A 101 5.01 -10.58 -9.09
C SER A 101 6.14 -9.64 -8.64
N TRP A 102 6.10 -8.36 -9.03
CA TRP A 102 7.20 -7.43 -8.81
C TRP A 102 6.82 -6.35 -7.77
N ASN A 103 7.58 -6.32 -6.67
CA ASN A 103 7.54 -5.24 -5.69
C ASN A 103 8.69 -4.25 -5.94
N PHE A 104 8.41 -3.20 -6.70
CA PHE A 104 9.35 -2.11 -6.97
C PHE A 104 9.22 -1.00 -5.95
N GLN A 105 10.37 -0.44 -5.58
CA GLN A 105 10.48 0.74 -4.72
C GLN A 105 11.38 1.77 -5.38
N GLN A 106 11.11 3.05 -5.10
CA GLN A 106 12.06 4.10 -5.46
C GLN A 106 13.34 3.93 -4.64
N THR A 107 14.48 3.92 -5.33
CA THR A 107 15.82 3.82 -4.74
C THR A 107 16.57 5.14 -4.83
N LEU A 108 16.31 5.92 -5.87
CA LEU A 108 16.92 7.23 -6.07
C LEU A 108 15.88 8.18 -6.65
N ALA A 109 15.58 9.26 -5.95
CA ALA A 109 14.76 10.34 -6.46
C ALA A 109 15.12 11.61 -5.69
N ILE A 110 15.61 12.64 -6.39
CA ILE A 110 15.85 13.96 -5.79
C ILE A 110 14.57 14.80 -5.87
N GLN A 111 13.92 14.79 -7.04
CA GLN A 111 12.67 15.50 -7.29
C GLN A 111 11.46 14.68 -6.82
N ASP A 112 10.39 15.39 -6.44
CA ASP A 112 9.07 14.81 -6.18
C ASP A 112 8.47 14.21 -7.46
N THR A 113 8.54 12.89 -7.57
CA THR A 113 8.01 12.14 -8.71
C THR A 113 6.49 12.27 -8.91
N ASP A 114 5.77 12.81 -7.94
CA ASP A 114 4.34 13.04 -8.04
C ASP A 114 3.97 14.42 -8.57
N ASN A 115 4.89 15.38 -8.43
CA ASN A 115 4.66 16.79 -8.71
C ASN A 115 5.71 17.38 -9.67
N LEU A 116 6.12 16.62 -10.68
CA LEU A 116 7.10 17.08 -11.67
C LEU A 116 6.50 18.14 -12.59
N ARG A 117 7.24 19.21 -12.82
CA ARG A 117 6.97 20.25 -13.82
C ARG A 117 8.22 20.45 -14.65
N CYS A 118 8.06 20.37 -15.97
CA CYS A 118 9.18 20.52 -16.88
C CYS A 118 9.31 21.97 -17.33
N ASP A 119 10.51 22.50 -17.46
CA ASP A 119 10.75 23.77 -18.14
C ASP A 119 11.99 23.68 -19.04
N VAL A 120 12.17 24.69 -19.91
CA VAL A 120 13.25 24.70 -20.92
C VAL A 120 14.64 24.94 -20.30
N VAL A 121 14.69 25.51 -19.10
CA VAL A 121 15.88 25.99 -18.40
C VAL A 121 16.39 24.98 -17.37
N SER A 122 15.51 24.37 -16.59
CA SER A 122 15.78 23.55 -15.41
C SER A 122 15.43 22.07 -15.60
N GLY A 123 14.93 21.65 -16.76
CA GLY A 123 14.47 20.28 -16.96
C GLY A 123 13.18 20.01 -16.20
N CYS A 124 12.95 18.79 -15.71
CA CYS A 124 11.76 18.49 -14.92
C CYS A 124 12.08 18.53 -13.41
N SER A 125 11.67 19.60 -12.73
CA SER A 125 11.85 19.78 -11.29
C SER A 125 10.51 19.81 -10.55
N ASP A 126 10.58 19.88 -9.23
CA ASP A 126 9.47 20.07 -8.29
C ASP A 126 9.51 21.45 -7.63
N ASP A 127 10.30 22.39 -8.18
CA ASP A 127 10.39 23.76 -7.66
C ASP A 127 9.09 24.53 -7.90
N ASP A 128 8.68 25.33 -6.90
CA ASP A 128 7.48 26.14 -6.99
C ASP A 128 7.61 27.21 -8.09
N HIS A 129 6.66 27.23 -9.02
CA HIS A 129 6.65 28.12 -10.18
C HIS A 129 6.68 29.61 -9.77
N SER A 130 6.31 29.93 -8.52
CA SER A 130 6.33 31.31 -7.99
C SER A 130 7.72 31.96 -8.00
N LEU A 131 8.82 31.19 -7.98
CA LEU A 131 10.18 31.73 -8.08
C LEU A 131 10.54 32.21 -9.51
N SER A 132 9.72 31.89 -10.51
CA SER A 132 9.90 32.34 -11.89
C SER A 132 9.02 33.54 -12.28
N GLN A 133 8.07 33.95 -11.41
CA GLN A 133 7.13 35.06 -11.68
C GLN A 133 7.31 36.30 -10.81
N GLU A 134 8.33 36.36 -9.93
CA GLU A 134 8.74 37.65 -9.36
C GLU A 134 9.44 38.51 -10.44
N GLU A 135 8.63 39.20 -11.25
CA GLU A 135 9.02 40.44 -11.95
C GLU A 135 9.29 41.52 -10.89
N GLY A 136 10.40 41.38 -10.16
CA GLY A 136 10.65 42.15 -8.96
C GLY A 136 12.09 42.14 -8.51
N GLY A 137 13.03 42.39 -9.43
CA GLY A 137 14.36 42.92 -9.10
C GLY A 137 15.05 42.34 -7.86
N GLY A 138 15.21 41.01 -7.81
CA GLY A 138 15.93 40.33 -6.74
C GLY A 138 16.63 39.09 -7.30
N LEU A 139 17.96 39.15 -7.40
CA LEU A 139 18.90 38.05 -7.65
C LEU A 139 18.33 36.84 -8.42
N ILE A 140 18.34 36.92 -9.76
CA ILE A 140 18.34 35.73 -10.63
C ILE A 140 19.37 34.75 -10.05
N PRO A 141 19.01 33.52 -9.66
CA PRO A 141 19.98 32.53 -9.22
C PRO A 141 21.04 32.42 -10.31
N LYS A 142 22.32 32.60 -9.93
CA LYS A 142 23.43 32.56 -10.87
C LYS A 142 23.30 31.30 -11.74
N ARG A 143 23.22 31.52 -13.05
CA ARG A 143 23.38 30.52 -14.12
C ARG A 143 24.51 29.55 -13.74
N HIS A 144 24.16 28.40 -13.20
CA HIS A 144 25.05 27.24 -13.19
C HIS A 144 24.71 26.39 -14.40
N GLU A 145 25.73 26.08 -15.20
CA GLU A 145 25.75 25.35 -16.48
C GLU A 145 25.26 23.88 -16.41
N ARG A 146 24.24 23.56 -15.61
CA ARG A 146 23.73 22.19 -15.53
C ARG A 146 22.36 22.10 -16.20
N SER A 147 22.34 21.49 -17.38
CA SER A 147 21.16 20.80 -17.87
C SER A 147 20.79 19.77 -16.81
N TYR A 148 19.72 20.00 -16.04
CA TYR A 148 19.26 19.04 -15.05
C TYR A 148 18.39 18.01 -15.78
N ASP A 149 19.03 16.97 -16.30
CA ASP A 149 18.31 15.75 -16.62
C ASP A 149 17.77 15.19 -15.30
N THR A 150 16.46 14.96 -15.22
CA THR A 150 15.80 14.36 -14.06
C THR A 150 16.04 12.86 -14.08
N TYR A 151 16.72 12.33 -13.06
CA TYR A 151 17.00 10.90 -12.92
C TYR A 151 16.22 10.31 -11.74
N VAL A 152 15.44 9.27 -12.03
CA VAL A 152 14.72 8.50 -11.01
C VAL A 152 15.12 7.04 -11.14
N GLY A 153 15.64 6.48 -10.04
CA GLY A 153 16.01 5.08 -9.90
C GLY A 153 14.93 4.27 -9.19
N TYR A 154 14.65 3.09 -9.73
CA TYR A 154 13.78 2.10 -9.12
C TYR A 154 14.56 0.81 -8.88
N GLY A 155 14.30 0.16 -7.75
CA GLY A 155 14.85 -1.14 -7.40
C GLY A 155 13.73 -2.15 -7.23
N LEU A 156 13.93 -3.36 -7.75
CA LEU A 156 13.09 -4.51 -7.42
C LEU A 156 13.48 -4.96 -6.01
N LYS A 157 12.69 -4.58 -5.00
CA LYS A 157 13.00 -4.86 -3.60
C LYS A 157 12.80 -6.34 -3.27
N ASN A 158 11.67 -6.89 -3.68
CA ASN A 158 11.42 -8.33 -3.59
C ASN A 158 10.56 -8.81 -4.78
N LEU A 159 10.63 -10.11 -5.06
CA LEU A 159 9.57 -10.79 -5.80
C LEU A 159 8.41 -11.13 -4.88
N LEU A 160 7.24 -11.29 -5.48
CA LEU A 160 6.02 -11.72 -4.83
C LEU A 160 5.66 -13.12 -5.30
N TYR A 161 5.38 -13.98 -4.35
CA TYR A 161 4.84 -15.31 -4.57
C TYR A 161 3.39 -15.30 -4.14
N PHE A 162 2.49 -15.57 -5.07
CA PHE A 162 1.05 -15.46 -4.85
C PHE A 162 0.33 -16.62 -5.49
N GLY A 163 -0.91 -16.82 -5.10
CA GLY A 163 -1.66 -17.97 -5.57
C GLY A 163 -3.08 -18.01 -5.06
N GLN A 164 -3.69 -19.18 -5.24
CA GLN A 164 -5.02 -19.49 -4.74
C GLN A 164 -4.91 -20.60 -3.70
N CYS A 165 -5.83 -20.64 -2.75
CA CYS A 165 -5.93 -21.69 -1.75
C CYS A 165 -7.36 -22.22 -1.66
N VAL A 166 -7.50 -23.54 -1.62
CA VAL A 166 -8.79 -24.23 -1.54
C VAL A 166 -8.77 -25.24 -0.41
N ASP A 167 -9.82 -25.28 0.40
CA ASP A 167 -10.10 -26.35 1.35
C ASP A 167 -10.82 -27.48 0.62
N ALA A 168 -10.13 -28.60 0.41
CA ALA A 168 -10.64 -29.79 -0.24
C ALA A 168 -11.84 -30.43 0.48
N THR A 169 -12.06 -30.11 1.75
CA THR A 169 -13.18 -30.63 2.56
C THR A 169 -14.48 -29.91 2.19
N THR A 170 -14.41 -28.60 2.00
CA THR A 170 -15.59 -27.74 1.76
C THR A 170 -15.72 -27.32 0.30
N GLY A 171 -14.65 -27.45 -0.50
CA GLY A 171 -14.57 -26.97 -1.88
C GLY A 171 -14.49 -25.44 -2.00
N SER A 172 -14.35 -24.74 -0.86
CA SER A 172 -14.28 -23.27 -0.79
C SER A 172 -12.90 -22.83 -0.32
N PRO A 173 -12.52 -21.56 -0.51
CA PRO A 173 -11.28 -21.06 0.08
C PRO A 173 -11.27 -21.14 1.61
N PRO A 174 -10.12 -21.46 2.25
CA PRO A 174 -9.98 -21.45 3.70
C PRO A 174 -9.76 -20.02 4.21
N ASN A 175 -10.82 -19.20 4.17
CA ASN A 175 -10.77 -17.77 4.49
C ASN A 175 -10.21 -17.54 5.90
N GLY A 176 -9.19 -16.70 6.03
CA GLY A 176 -8.55 -16.45 7.32
C GLY A 176 -7.42 -17.40 7.66
N LEU A 177 -7.08 -18.36 6.80
CA LEU A 177 -5.93 -19.24 7.01
C LEU A 177 -4.66 -18.40 7.00
N GLN A 178 -3.92 -18.47 8.11
CA GLN A 178 -2.65 -17.79 8.30
C GLN A 178 -1.52 -18.64 7.72
N LEU A 179 -0.64 -18.01 6.95
CA LEU A 179 0.48 -18.64 6.28
C LEU A 179 1.79 -17.92 6.63
N ASN A 180 2.83 -18.69 6.94
CA ASN A 180 4.16 -18.18 7.23
C ASN A 180 5.16 -18.75 6.22
N LEU A 181 6.08 -17.90 5.77
CA LEU A 181 7.17 -18.28 4.88
C LEU A 181 8.50 -18.25 5.64
N TYR A 182 9.24 -19.35 5.58
CA TYR A 182 10.57 -19.47 6.17
C TYR A 182 11.60 -19.75 5.09
N ARG A 183 12.82 -19.25 5.25
CA ARG A 183 13.92 -19.61 4.36
C ARG A 183 14.40 -21.02 4.69
N ASN A 184 14.51 -21.89 3.69
CA ASN A 184 14.91 -23.27 3.91
C ASN A 184 16.42 -23.34 4.20
N GLY A 185 16.79 -23.72 5.42
CA GLY A 185 18.17 -23.80 5.91
C GLY A 185 19.03 -24.86 5.22
N GLY A 186 19.59 -24.52 4.06
CA GLY A 186 20.95 -24.93 3.73
C GLY A 186 21.92 -24.19 4.66
N LYS A 187 23.12 -24.73 4.92
CA LYS A 187 24.15 -24.10 5.77
C LYS A 187 24.16 -22.58 5.60
N HIS A 188 24.31 -21.87 6.72
CA HIS A 188 24.69 -20.45 6.79
C HIS A 188 25.93 -20.19 5.91
N ASP A 189 25.73 -20.05 4.61
CA ASP A 189 26.63 -19.29 3.78
C ASP A 189 26.27 -17.83 4.09
N ASN A 190 27.25 -17.11 4.64
CA ASN A 190 27.20 -15.69 5.00
C ASN A 190 26.94 -14.74 3.81
N ASP A 191 26.35 -15.24 2.72
CA ASP A 191 25.84 -14.42 1.65
C ASP A 191 24.51 -13.81 2.12
N GLY A 192 24.63 -12.70 2.88
CA GLY A 192 23.49 -11.95 3.40
C GLY A 192 22.47 -11.66 2.30
N GLU A 193 21.18 -11.66 2.63
CA GLU A 193 20.14 -11.41 1.64
C GLU A 193 20.31 -9.99 1.13
N MET A 194 20.51 -9.85 -0.17
CA MET A 194 20.50 -8.54 -0.80
C MET A 194 19.07 -8.01 -0.77
N GLU A 195 18.81 -7.11 0.17
CA GLU A 195 17.58 -6.32 0.22
C GLU A 195 17.87 -4.90 -0.17
N VAL A 196 16.89 -4.25 -0.79
CA VAL A 196 16.96 -2.80 -1.02
C VAL A 196 16.58 -2.10 0.28
N GLY A 197 17.56 -1.43 0.89
CA GLY A 197 17.42 -0.61 2.08
C GLY A 197 16.53 0.60 1.86
N ALA A 198 16.17 1.26 2.97
CA ALA A 198 15.31 2.44 2.94
C ALA A 198 15.89 3.61 2.12
N ASP A 199 17.21 3.69 2.03
CA ASP A 199 18.00 4.66 1.26
C ASP A 199 18.29 4.20 -0.19
N GLY A 200 17.73 3.06 -0.61
CA GLY A 200 17.99 2.47 -1.91
C GLY A 200 19.32 1.71 -2.02
N SER A 201 20.10 1.61 -0.94
CA SER A 201 21.32 0.78 -0.91
C SER A 201 20.96 -0.71 -0.99
N ILE A 202 21.83 -1.51 -1.59
CA ILE A 202 21.71 -2.97 -1.51
C ILE A 202 22.37 -3.40 -0.20
N VAL A 203 21.55 -3.71 0.80
CA VAL A 203 21.99 -4.18 2.10
C VAL A 203 22.08 -5.69 2.05
N SER A 204 23.23 -6.27 2.39
CA SER A 204 23.28 -7.69 2.74
C SER A 204 22.74 -7.83 4.15
N SER A 205 21.61 -8.53 4.35
CA SER A 205 21.05 -8.79 5.67
C SER A 205 22.02 -9.62 6.51
N SER A 206 22.86 -8.91 7.26
CA SER A 206 23.49 -9.41 8.48
C SER A 206 23.11 -8.52 9.68
N SER A 207 22.14 -7.60 9.47
CA SER A 207 21.85 -6.51 10.40
C SER A 207 20.37 -6.09 10.49
N SER A 208 19.43 -6.98 10.14
CA SER A 208 18.21 -7.00 10.96
C SER A 208 18.65 -7.53 12.31
N SER A 209 18.79 -6.64 13.28
CA SER A 209 18.95 -6.99 14.69
C SER A 209 17.65 -7.63 15.19
N LEU A 210 17.35 -8.83 14.69
CA LEU A 210 16.63 -9.83 15.43
C LEU A 210 17.70 -10.49 16.31
N SER A 211 17.50 -10.38 17.62
CA SER A 211 18.37 -10.97 18.62
C SER A 211 18.68 -12.43 18.27
N GLU A 212 19.90 -12.87 18.58
CA GLU A 212 20.29 -14.29 18.59
C GLU A 212 19.46 -15.05 19.64
N THR A 213 18.20 -15.29 19.35
CA THR A 213 17.31 -16.16 20.10
C THR A 213 16.77 -17.18 19.11
N THR A 214 16.97 -18.45 19.45
CA THR A 214 16.77 -19.67 18.63
C THR A 214 15.35 -19.97 18.14
N THR A 215 14.50 -18.95 17.97
CA THR A 215 13.21 -19.01 17.28
C THR A 215 13.35 -18.32 15.93
N THR A 216 13.48 -19.09 14.85
CA THR A 216 13.50 -18.56 13.47
C THR A 216 12.21 -17.79 13.19
N ALA A 217 12.25 -16.47 13.25
CA ALA A 217 11.14 -15.60 12.84
C ALA A 217 10.76 -15.88 11.38
N ALA A 218 9.47 -15.80 11.06
CA ALA A 218 9.01 -15.93 9.68
C ALA A 218 9.53 -14.77 8.83
N TYR A 219 9.95 -15.05 7.58
CA TYR A 219 10.43 -14.02 6.64
C TYR A 219 9.28 -13.12 6.16
N SER A 220 8.11 -13.74 5.89
CA SER A 220 6.88 -13.04 5.54
C SER A 220 5.71 -13.87 6.02
N ASP A 221 4.63 -13.21 6.40
CA ASP A 221 3.35 -13.81 6.72
C ASP A 221 2.24 -13.25 5.83
N THR A 222 1.10 -13.93 5.78
CA THR A 222 -0.10 -13.47 5.08
C THR A 222 -1.34 -14.23 5.56
N LEU A 223 -2.50 -13.76 5.10
CA LEU A 223 -3.80 -14.38 5.33
C LEU A 223 -4.47 -14.72 4.00
N VAL A 224 -5.05 -15.91 3.91
CA VAL A 224 -5.81 -16.35 2.73
C VAL A 224 -7.16 -15.61 2.68
N MET A 225 -7.36 -14.83 1.62
CA MET A 225 -8.58 -14.09 1.36
C MET A 225 -9.75 -14.98 0.95
N LYS A 226 -10.98 -14.55 1.24
CA LYS A 226 -12.18 -15.22 0.75
C LYS A 226 -12.36 -15.12 -0.76
N ASN A 227 -12.00 -13.98 -1.33
CA ASN A 227 -12.10 -13.74 -2.76
C ASN A 227 -11.04 -14.55 -3.51
N GLY A 228 -11.47 -15.63 -4.17
CA GLY A 228 -10.60 -16.48 -4.99
C GLY A 228 -9.58 -17.31 -4.22
N GLY A 229 -9.63 -17.31 -2.88
CA GLY A 229 -8.58 -17.94 -2.06
C GLY A 229 -7.22 -17.28 -2.21
N TYR A 230 -7.21 -16.00 -2.59
CA TYR A 230 -5.98 -15.31 -2.91
C TYR A 230 -5.07 -15.15 -1.68
N TRP A 231 -3.78 -15.32 -1.88
CA TRP A 231 -2.73 -15.03 -0.90
C TRP A 231 -1.49 -14.51 -1.65
N GLN A 232 -0.72 -13.63 -1.02
CA GLN A 232 0.58 -13.20 -1.53
C GLN A 232 1.59 -13.09 -0.39
N LEU A 233 2.85 -13.40 -0.70
CA LEU A 233 3.99 -13.36 0.20
C LEU A 233 5.18 -12.73 -0.51
N ARG A 234 6.02 -12.01 0.23
CA ARG A 234 7.31 -11.54 -0.27
C ARG A 234 8.27 -12.72 -0.25
N ALA A 235 8.96 -12.96 -1.36
CA ALA A 235 9.91 -14.07 -1.48
C ALA A 235 10.93 -13.78 -2.59
N ASN A 236 12.20 -13.56 -2.21
CA ASN A 236 13.28 -13.44 -3.18
C ASN A 236 13.68 -14.80 -3.79
N PRO A 237 14.45 -14.83 -4.90
CA PRO A 237 14.89 -16.08 -5.50
C PRO A 237 15.53 -17.03 -4.48
N GLY A 238 15.06 -18.28 -4.45
CA GLY A 238 15.49 -19.25 -3.44
C GLY A 238 14.48 -20.37 -3.20
N VAL A 239 14.83 -21.23 -2.25
CA VAL A 239 13.97 -22.32 -1.77
C VAL A 239 13.41 -21.92 -0.42
N TRP A 240 12.09 -21.97 -0.30
CA TRP A 240 11.34 -21.55 0.87
C TRP A 240 10.51 -22.69 1.42
N ASP A 241 10.21 -22.62 2.72
CA ASP A 241 9.32 -23.53 3.43
C ASP A 241 8.06 -22.75 3.84
N LEU A 242 6.96 -22.99 3.12
CA LEU A 242 5.66 -22.42 3.42
C LEU A 242 4.96 -23.28 4.46
N ARG A 243 4.52 -22.69 5.57
CA ARG A 243 3.81 -23.37 6.65
C ARG A 243 2.45 -22.74 6.88
N ILE A 244 1.51 -23.55 7.36
CA ILE A 244 0.36 -22.99 8.08
C ILE A 244 0.92 -22.38 9.37
N ALA A 245 0.55 -21.13 9.67
CA ALA A 245 1.17 -20.37 10.76
C ALA A 245 1.15 -21.16 12.08
N GLU A 246 2.32 -21.36 12.69
CA GLU A 246 2.45 -22.11 13.93
C GLU A 246 1.69 -21.39 15.05
N GLY A 247 1.07 -22.15 15.96
CA GLY A 247 0.23 -21.59 17.02
C GLY A 247 -1.15 -21.10 16.58
N SER A 248 -1.39 -20.90 15.27
CA SER A 248 -2.71 -20.54 14.75
C SER A 248 -3.71 -21.69 14.84
N ARG A 249 -5.00 -21.35 14.85
CA ARG A 249 -6.08 -22.33 14.77
C ARG A 249 -6.05 -23.14 13.47
N GLY A 250 -5.52 -22.57 12.38
CA GLY A 250 -5.30 -23.27 11.12
C GLY A 250 -4.40 -24.49 11.26
N ALA A 251 -3.29 -24.37 12.01
CA ALA A 251 -2.33 -25.46 12.22
C ALA A 251 -2.90 -26.61 13.06
N GLU A 252 -3.92 -26.34 13.89
CA GLU A 252 -4.61 -27.36 14.68
C GLU A 252 -5.58 -28.19 13.84
N ILE A 253 -6.24 -27.56 12.87
CA ILE A 253 -7.42 -28.13 12.20
C ILE A 253 -7.20 -28.49 10.74
N MET A 254 -6.10 -28.05 10.11
CA MET A 254 -5.83 -28.31 8.69
C MET A 254 -4.40 -28.78 8.43
N ASP A 255 -4.25 -29.49 7.32
CA ASP A 255 -2.98 -29.88 6.72
C ASP A 255 -2.97 -29.44 5.24
N PHE A 256 -1.78 -29.19 4.69
CA PHE A 256 -1.60 -29.20 3.24
C PHE A 256 -1.75 -30.63 2.72
N VAL A 257 -2.30 -30.75 1.51
CA VAL A 257 -2.42 -32.02 0.80
C VAL A 257 -2.04 -31.86 -0.66
N ASP A 258 -1.54 -32.93 -1.26
CA ASP A 258 -1.26 -32.95 -2.68
C ASP A 258 -2.55 -33.05 -3.52
N GLY A 259 -2.57 -32.31 -4.62
CA GLY A 259 -3.64 -32.38 -5.61
C GLY A 259 -3.47 -31.35 -6.71
N ARG A 260 -4.38 -31.37 -7.68
CA ARG A 260 -4.48 -30.37 -8.76
C ARG A 260 -5.94 -30.04 -9.01
N ILE A 261 -6.18 -28.88 -9.61
CA ILE A 261 -7.50 -28.56 -10.16
C ILE A 261 -7.48 -28.90 -11.64
N GLN A 262 -8.39 -29.79 -12.08
CA GLN A 262 -8.57 -30.14 -13.49
C GLN A 262 -10.06 -29.95 -13.84
N GLY A 263 -10.34 -29.10 -14.83
CA GLY A 263 -11.71 -28.79 -15.25
C GLY A 263 -12.58 -28.16 -14.15
N GLY A 264 -11.97 -27.38 -13.24
CA GLY A 264 -12.67 -26.76 -12.10
C GLY A 264 -12.99 -27.71 -10.95
N ARG A 265 -12.55 -28.98 -11.01
CA ARG A 265 -12.69 -29.95 -9.92
C ARG A 265 -11.33 -30.31 -9.33
N LEU A 266 -11.32 -30.51 -8.01
CA LEU A 266 -10.15 -31.03 -7.32
C LEU A 266 -9.93 -32.49 -7.73
N VAL A 267 -8.79 -32.77 -8.36
CA VAL A 267 -8.32 -34.12 -8.69
C VAL A 267 -7.11 -34.40 -7.82
N GLY A 268 -7.25 -35.39 -6.94
CA GLY A 268 -6.22 -35.80 -6.01
C GLY A 268 -6.46 -37.22 -5.52
N SER A 269 -5.47 -37.78 -4.82
CA SER A 269 -5.61 -39.09 -4.17
C SER A 269 -6.81 -39.08 -3.21
N ALA A 270 -7.56 -40.18 -3.15
CA ALA A 270 -8.63 -40.37 -2.15
C ALA A 270 -8.08 -40.28 -0.72
N ASN A 271 -6.80 -40.64 -0.54
CA ASN A 271 -6.06 -40.51 0.71
C ASN A 271 -4.68 -39.87 0.43
N PRO A 272 -4.60 -38.53 0.30
CA PRO A 272 -3.36 -37.83 0.01
C PRO A 272 -2.52 -37.73 1.27
N ASP A 273 -1.20 -37.67 1.06
CA ASP A 273 -0.26 -37.37 2.15
C ASP A 273 -0.56 -35.98 2.72
N ARG A 274 -0.46 -35.88 4.05
CA ARG A 274 -0.74 -34.67 4.81
C ARG A 274 0.58 -34.05 5.24
N HIS A 275 0.76 -32.77 4.93
CA HIS A 275 1.97 -32.05 5.25
C HIS A 275 1.64 -30.78 6.04
N GLN A 276 2.47 -30.45 7.02
CA GLN A 276 2.38 -29.17 7.73
C GLN A 276 3.13 -28.05 7.01
N SER A 277 4.01 -28.41 6.08
CA SER A 277 4.75 -27.47 5.26
C SER A 277 4.81 -27.89 3.80
N LYS A 278 5.04 -26.93 2.92
CA LYS A 278 5.21 -27.11 1.49
C LYS A 278 6.45 -26.35 1.03
N LYS A 279 7.34 -27.04 0.30
CA LYS A 279 8.49 -26.38 -0.32
C LYS A 279 8.05 -25.54 -1.52
N LEU A 280 8.48 -24.29 -1.53
CA LEU A 280 8.29 -23.37 -2.65
C LEU A 280 9.65 -23.03 -3.26
N VAL A 281 9.69 -22.83 -4.58
CA VAL A 281 10.90 -22.44 -5.31
C VAL A 281 10.59 -21.19 -6.11
N VAL A 282 11.31 -20.12 -5.81
CA VAL A 282 11.27 -18.88 -6.58
C VAL A 282 12.52 -18.86 -7.46
N SER A 283 12.33 -19.07 -8.76
CA SER A 283 13.43 -19.18 -9.73
C SER A 283 13.28 -18.29 -10.95
N ASP A 284 12.17 -17.56 -11.07
CA ASP A 284 11.89 -16.67 -12.19
C ASP A 284 11.23 -15.37 -11.73
N PHE A 285 11.15 -14.40 -12.65
CA PHE A 285 10.55 -13.09 -12.41
C PHE A 285 9.02 -13.09 -12.54
N LEU A 286 8.42 -14.09 -13.16
CA LEU A 286 6.98 -14.06 -13.46
C LEU A 286 6.15 -14.43 -12.24
N GLY A 287 6.74 -15.16 -11.28
CA GLY A 287 6.04 -15.66 -10.11
C GLY A 287 5.05 -16.74 -10.55
N LYS A 288 5.18 -17.95 -10.01
CA LYS A 288 4.24 -19.01 -10.36
C LYS A 288 2.98 -18.84 -9.51
N SER A 289 1.84 -18.57 -10.15
CA SER A 289 0.55 -18.66 -9.47
C SER A 289 0.33 -20.09 -9.00
N ASP A 290 0.45 -20.30 -7.70
CA ASP A 290 0.41 -21.63 -7.10
C ASP A 290 -0.98 -21.92 -6.54
N MET A 291 -1.45 -23.14 -6.77
CA MET A 291 -2.66 -23.65 -6.12
C MET A 291 -2.25 -24.39 -4.85
N LEU A 292 -2.62 -23.86 -3.70
CA LEU A 292 -2.53 -24.53 -2.41
C LEU A 292 -3.83 -25.32 -2.16
N ILE A 293 -3.67 -26.56 -1.75
CA ILE A 293 -4.80 -27.39 -1.36
C ILE A 293 -4.61 -27.75 0.09
N THR A 294 -5.60 -27.39 0.90
CA THR A 294 -5.65 -27.75 2.32
C THR A 294 -6.78 -28.74 2.54
N ARG A 295 -6.71 -29.50 3.61
CA ARG A 295 -7.79 -30.38 4.04
C ARG A 295 -7.91 -30.34 5.54
N ARG A 296 -9.15 -30.37 6.03
CA ARG A 296 -9.45 -30.43 7.45
C ARG A 296 -9.02 -31.77 8.03
N ARG A 297 -8.55 -31.74 9.26
CA ARG A 297 -8.28 -32.93 10.06
C ARG A 297 -9.60 -33.60 10.44
N PRO A 298 -9.63 -34.95 10.56
CA PRO A 298 -10.84 -35.65 10.97
C PRO A 298 -11.37 -35.10 12.30
N GLY A 299 -12.67 -34.81 12.36
CA GLY A 299 -13.33 -34.21 13.54
C GLY A 299 -13.38 -32.68 13.54
N TYR A 300 -12.75 -32.01 12.58
CA TYR A 300 -12.74 -30.54 12.44
C TYR A 300 -13.46 -30.05 11.18
N GLU A 301 -14.33 -30.87 10.58
CA GLU A 301 -15.01 -30.58 9.31
C GLU A 301 -15.86 -29.29 9.37
N LYS A 302 -16.36 -28.95 10.57
CA LYS A 302 -17.18 -27.74 10.81
C LYS A 302 -16.48 -26.64 11.60
N ALA A 303 -15.20 -26.81 11.94
CA ALA A 303 -14.49 -25.85 12.79
C ALA A 303 -14.20 -24.52 12.06
N THR A 304 -14.18 -23.41 12.79
CA THR A 304 -13.75 -22.12 12.25
C THR A 304 -12.24 -21.94 12.36
N LEU A 305 -11.67 -21.08 11.50
CA LEU A 305 -10.24 -20.72 11.53
C LEU A 305 -9.89 -19.67 12.60
N PHE A 306 -10.90 -19.19 13.33
CA PHE A 306 -10.74 -18.30 14.46
C PHE A 306 -11.43 -18.91 15.68
N TYR A 307 -10.90 -18.65 16.88
CA TYR A 307 -11.52 -19.10 18.13
C TYR A 307 -12.83 -18.34 18.39
N GLU A 308 -13.82 -19.05 18.94
CA GLU A 308 -15.04 -18.42 19.46
C GLU A 308 -14.71 -17.60 20.72
N ALA A 309 -15.43 -16.49 20.93
CA ALA A 309 -15.18 -15.61 22.07
C ALA A 309 -15.37 -16.38 23.39
N GLY A 310 -14.34 -16.42 24.24
CA GLY A 310 -14.35 -17.13 25.52
C GLY A 310 -13.85 -18.58 25.46
N ALA A 311 -13.54 -19.13 24.29
CA ALA A 311 -12.89 -20.43 24.14
C ALA A 311 -11.37 -20.24 24.05
N SER A 312 -10.70 -20.08 25.19
CA SER A 312 -9.24 -20.18 25.24
C SER A 312 -8.79 -21.62 25.01
N LYS A 313 -7.58 -21.77 24.48
CA LYS A 313 -6.91 -23.03 24.13
C LYS A 313 -7.05 -24.06 25.26
N ALA A 314 -7.95 -25.02 25.13
CA ALA A 314 -8.15 -26.06 26.13
C ALA A 314 -6.91 -26.98 26.16
N GLY A 315 -6.03 -26.79 27.15
CA GLY A 315 -4.97 -27.75 27.47
C GLY A 315 -3.53 -27.36 27.11
N GLY A 316 -3.21 -26.07 26.96
CA GLY A 316 -1.82 -25.60 26.95
C GLY A 316 -1.50 -24.91 28.26
N SER A 317 -0.67 -25.53 29.11
CA SER A 317 0.07 -24.79 30.14
C SER A 317 0.68 -23.56 29.48
N SER A 318 0.39 -22.37 30.00
CA SER A 318 1.15 -21.16 29.71
C SER A 318 2.57 -21.35 30.25
N SER A 319 3.39 -22.13 29.53
CA SER A 319 4.81 -21.86 29.52
C SER A 319 4.92 -20.58 28.71
N SER A 320 5.07 -19.48 29.43
CA SER A 320 5.70 -18.26 28.92
C SER A 320 6.85 -18.67 28.01
N SER A 321 6.65 -18.52 26.71
CA SER A 321 7.77 -18.29 25.81
C SER A 321 8.30 -16.92 26.22
N ASP A 322 9.28 -16.93 27.11
CA ASP A 322 10.08 -15.77 27.44
C ASP A 322 10.65 -15.17 26.15
N GLY A 323 10.25 -13.93 25.87
CA GLY A 323 10.81 -13.06 24.83
C GLY A 323 9.80 -12.57 23.80
N ASP A 324 9.35 -11.33 23.97
CA ASP A 324 8.74 -10.41 22.98
C ASP A 324 7.20 -10.30 22.84
N ASP A 325 6.36 -11.20 23.34
CA ASP A 325 4.88 -11.00 23.21
C ASP A 325 4.29 -9.97 24.22
N ASP A 326 5.04 -9.61 25.27
CA ASP A 326 4.59 -8.63 26.27
C ASP A 326 4.86 -7.16 25.85
N ASP A 327 5.75 -6.89 24.89
CA ASP A 327 6.09 -5.51 24.46
C ASP A 327 5.08 -4.90 23.47
N ASP A 328 4.29 -5.73 22.76
CA ASP A 328 3.30 -5.28 21.77
C ASP A 328 2.01 -4.74 22.42
N ASP A 329 1.64 -5.20 23.63
CA ASP A 329 0.49 -4.66 24.37
C ASP A 329 0.78 -3.25 24.96
N ASP A 330 2.07 -2.89 25.10
CA ASP A 330 2.55 -1.61 25.61
C ASP A 330 2.89 -0.58 24.51
N THR A 331 2.60 -0.89 23.24
CA THR A 331 2.95 -0.04 22.08
C THR A 331 1.72 0.36 21.27
N ILE A 332 1.54 1.67 21.05
CA ILE A 332 0.50 2.20 20.16
C ILE A 332 0.98 2.09 18.72
N ASN A 333 0.21 1.37 17.92
CA ASN A 333 0.49 1.18 16.50
C ASN A 333 -0.26 2.23 15.67
N VAL A 334 0.47 3.14 15.03
CA VAL A 334 -0.07 4.22 14.19
C VAL A 334 0.22 3.95 12.72
N PHE A 335 -0.80 3.93 11.87
CA PHE A 335 -0.66 3.77 10.42
C PHE A 335 -0.85 5.11 9.70
N SER A 336 0.03 5.40 8.73
CA SER A 336 -0.13 6.58 7.87
C SER A 336 0.45 6.36 6.48
N LEU A 337 0.05 7.20 5.54
CA LEU A 337 0.57 7.22 4.18
C LEU A 337 0.59 8.65 3.62
N ALA A 338 1.53 8.91 2.71
CA ALA A 338 1.72 10.21 2.07
C ALA A 338 2.16 10.00 0.62
N THR A 339 1.97 11.03 -0.20
CA THR A 339 2.43 11.09 -1.58
C THR A 339 2.91 12.51 -1.85
N GLY A 340 4.13 12.64 -2.35
CA GLY A 340 4.80 13.91 -2.58
C GLY A 340 5.41 14.57 -1.34
N HIS A 341 6.41 15.42 -1.58
CA HIS A 341 7.30 15.99 -0.55
C HIS A 341 6.55 16.84 0.49
N LEU A 342 5.48 17.53 0.09
CA LEU A 342 4.67 18.32 1.01
C LEU A 342 3.99 17.45 2.08
N TYR A 343 3.37 16.34 1.67
CA TYR A 343 2.70 15.44 2.62
C TYR A 343 3.69 14.62 3.44
N GLU A 344 4.87 14.33 2.90
CA GLU A 344 5.98 13.75 3.64
C GLU A 344 6.46 14.66 4.78
N ARG A 345 6.59 15.96 4.52
CA ARG A 345 6.89 16.95 5.57
C ARG A 345 5.80 16.99 6.65
N PHE A 346 4.53 17.06 6.24
CA PHE A 346 3.41 16.99 7.18
C PHE A 346 3.43 15.69 8.00
N MET A 347 3.73 14.55 7.39
CA MET A 347 3.81 13.26 8.08
C MET A 347 4.86 13.27 9.21
N LYS A 348 6.04 13.88 9.00
CA LYS A 348 7.04 14.02 10.08
C LYS A 348 6.52 14.88 11.22
N ILE A 349 5.82 15.98 10.92
CA ILE A 349 5.19 16.83 11.94
C ILE A 349 4.11 16.05 12.70
N MET A 350 3.30 15.26 12.00
CA MET A 350 2.32 14.37 12.61
C MET A 350 3.00 13.38 13.56
N MET A 351 4.06 12.68 13.10
CA MET A 351 4.83 11.75 13.91
C MET A 351 5.41 12.41 15.17
N LEU A 352 5.97 13.61 15.03
CA LEU A 352 6.50 14.40 16.15
C LEU A 352 5.39 14.73 17.14
N SER A 353 4.27 15.26 16.66
CA SER A 353 3.14 15.68 17.50
C SER A 353 2.53 14.51 18.28
N VAL A 354 2.40 13.34 17.64
CA VAL A 354 1.93 12.11 18.31
C VAL A 354 2.93 11.66 19.37
N THR A 355 4.22 11.56 19.03
CA THR A 355 5.25 11.04 19.94
C THR A 355 5.39 11.91 21.19
N LYS A 356 5.33 13.24 21.04
CA LYS A 356 5.41 14.17 22.17
C LYS A 356 4.20 14.12 23.12
N ARG A 357 3.04 13.66 22.65
CA ARG A 357 1.79 13.62 23.43
C ARG A 357 1.45 12.23 23.96
N SER A 358 2.07 11.19 23.41
CA SER A 358 1.82 9.81 23.81
C SER A 358 2.41 9.51 25.19
N SER A 359 1.63 8.86 26.04
CA SER A 359 2.13 8.28 27.30
C SER A 359 2.70 6.87 27.13
N MET A 360 2.49 6.24 25.98
CA MET A 360 2.98 4.90 25.62
C MET A 360 4.01 4.97 24.50
N LYS A 361 4.79 3.90 24.32
CA LYS A 361 5.66 3.76 23.15
C LYS A 361 4.81 3.82 21.88
N VAL A 362 5.33 4.44 20.83
CA VAL A 362 4.62 4.57 19.55
C VAL A 362 5.43 3.91 18.45
N LYS A 363 4.74 3.09 17.66
CA LYS A 363 5.28 2.48 16.43
C LYS A 363 4.48 2.96 15.23
N PHE A 364 5.16 3.61 14.30
CA PHE A 364 4.60 4.07 13.04
C PHE A 364 4.78 3.04 11.95
N TRP A 365 3.68 2.61 11.36
CA TRP A 365 3.61 1.82 10.15
C TRP A 365 3.35 2.76 8.98
N LEU A 366 4.32 2.89 8.07
CA LEU A 366 4.24 3.82 6.94
C LEU A 366 4.16 3.05 5.62
N PHE A 367 3.22 3.43 4.75
CA PHE A 367 3.05 2.74 3.47
C PHE A 367 4.18 3.08 2.48
N GLU A 368 5.00 2.09 2.13
CA GLU A 368 6.30 2.31 1.49
C GLU A 368 6.22 2.82 0.04
N ASN A 369 5.25 2.35 -0.75
CA ASN A 369 5.30 2.42 -2.22
C ASN A 369 5.26 3.85 -2.80
N PHE A 370 4.84 4.84 -2.00
CA PHE A 370 4.68 6.23 -2.44
C PHE A 370 5.65 7.19 -1.76
N LEU A 371 6.50 6.69 -0.86
CA LEU A 371 7.44 7.49 -0.10
C LEU A 371 8.77 7.63 -0.83
N SER A 372 9.29 8.85 -0.83
CA SER A 372 10.60 9.18 -1.38
C SER A 372 11.72 8.47 -0.61
N PRO A 373 12.84 8.11 -1.28
CA PRO A 373 14.00 7.55 -0.60
C PRO A 373 14.54 8.47 0.51
N SER A 374 14.54 9.79 0.25
CA SER A 374 14.97 10.81 1.22
C SER A 374 14.11 10.78 2.49
N PHE A 375 12.78 10.75 2.35
CA PHE A 375 11.87 10.63 3.47
C PHE A 375 12.10 9.35 4.27
N LYS A 376 12.21 8.19 3.59
CA LYS A 376 12.37 6.90 4.29
C LYS A 376 13.63 6.88 5.17
N ALA A 377 14.72 7.46 4.68
CA ALA A 377 15.98 7.53 5.42
C ALA A 377 15.92 8.49 6.61
N THR A 378 15.42 9.71 6.37
CA THR A 378 15.31 10.76 7.40
C THR A 378 14.26 10.44 8.47
N ALA A 379 13.12 9.81 8.11
CA ALA A 379 12.10 9.37 9.06
C ALA A 379 12.64 8.34 10.06
N LYS A 380 13.46 7.38 9.61
CA LYS A 380 14.13 6.41 10.48
C LYS A 380 15.15 7.06 11.41
N HIS A 381 15.86 8.08 10.95
CA HIS A 381 16.79 8.84 11.79
C HIS A 381 16.03 9.63 12.85
N MET A 382 15.02 10.40 12.44
CA MET A 382 14.17 11.18 13.34
C MET A 382 13.52 10.30 14.41
N ALA A 383 12.99 9.13 14.04
CA ALA A 383 12.34 8.20 14.97
C ALA A 383 13.24 7.82 16.15
N LYS A 384 14.53 7.56 15.89
CA LYS A 384 15.52 7.25 16.93
C LYS A 384 15.77 8.42 17.88
N GLU A 385 15.79 9.65 17.36
CA GLU A 385 16.06 10.85 18.16
C GLU A 385 14.84 11.22 19.02
N ILE A 386 13.62 11.03 18.51
CA ILE A 386 12.38 11.36 19.25
C ILE A 386 11.83 10.21 20.10
N GLY A 387 12.41 9.01 20.03
CA GLY A 387 12.05 7.86 20.85
C GLY A 387 10.80 7.10 20.39
N CYS A 388 10.58 6.98 19.07
CA CYS A 388 9.54 6.13 18.49
C CYS A 388 10.13 5.11 17.50
N GLU A 389 9.31 4.17 17.06
CA GLU A 389 9.68 3.18 16.04
C GLU A 389 9.02 3.50 14.69
N VAL A 390 9.71 3.19 13.59
CA VAL A 390 9.18 3.33 12.23
C VAL A 390 9.46 2.06 11.44
N GLU A 391 8.40 1.46 10.92
CA GLU A 391 8.44 0.36 9.97
C GLU A 391 7.68 0.68 8.68
N PHE A 392 8.18 0.13 7.58
CA PHE A 392 7.60 0.31 6.26
C PHE A 392 6.84 -0.94 5.85
N VAL A 393 5.56 -0.78 5.53
CA VAL A 393 4.69 -1.87 5.05
C VAL A 393 4.31 -1.66 3.59
N THR A 394 4.13 -2.78 2.89
CA THR A 394 3.77 -2.78 1.48
C THR A 394 2.91 -4.00 1.18
N TYR A 395 1.98 -3.82 0.25
CA TYR A 395 1.15 -4.86 -0.29
C TYR A 395 0.90 -4.54 -1.76
N LYS A 396 0.94 -5.54 -2.65
CA LYS A 396 0.65 -5.32 -4.07
C LYS A 396 -0.84 -5.46 -4.32
N TRP A 397 -1.41 -4.50 -5.05
CA TRP A 397 -2.79 -4.58 -5.52
C TRP A 397 -2.99 -5.84 -6.40
N PRO A 398 -3.85 -6.79 -6.00
CA PRO A 398 -4.03 -8.03 -6.76
C PRO A 398 -4.71 -7.81 -8.11
N GLU A 399 -4.31 -8.52 -9.17
CA GLU A 399 -4.86 -8.37 -10.52
C GLU A 399 -6.35 -8.70 -10.63
N TRP A 400 -6.87 -9.57 -9.75
CA TRP A 400 -8.29 -9.92 -9.71
C TRP A 400 -9.18 -8.79 -9.16
N LEU A 401 -8.62 -7.89 -8.34
CA LEU A 401 -9.33 -6.76 -7.76
C LEU A 401 -9.25 -5.59 -8.74
N ARG A 402 -10.37 -4.97 -9.07
CA ARG A 402 -10.42 -3.90 -10.08
C ARG A 402 -9.42 -2.79 -9.71
N GLY A 403 -8.44 -2.55 -10.58
CA GLY A 403 -7.44 -1.51 -10.35
C GLY A 403 -8.01 -0.10 -10.52
N GLN A 404 -7.28 0.88 -9.98
CA GLN A 404 -7.56 2.32 -10.17
C GLN A 404 -6.49 2.95 -11.07
N LYS A 405 -6.91 3.89 -11.92
CA LYS A 405 -6.00 4.60 -12.82
C LYS A 405 -5.26 5.73 -12.11
N GLU A 406 -6.03 6.59 -11.43
CA GLU A 406 -5.54 7.77 -10.70
C GLU A 406 -4.80 7.37 -9.42
N LYS A 407 -3.62 7.94 -9.20
CA LYS A 407 -2.78 7.64 -8.03
C LYS A 407 -3.50 7.92 -6.72
N GLN A 408 -4.26 9.01 -6.64
CA GLN A 408 -5.04 9.37 -5.45
C GLN A 408 -6.07 8.29 -5.08
N ARG A 409 -6.79 7.73 -6.06
CA ARG A 409 -7.77 6.64 -5.83
C ARG A 409 -7.09 5.34 -5.42
N ILE A 410 -5.89 5.05 -5.94
CA ILE A 410 -5.07 3.92 -5.47
C ILE A 410 -4.72 4.11 -3.99
N ILE A 411 -4.25 5.30 -3.62
CA ILE A 411 -3.90 5.67 -2.24
C ILE A 411 -5.08 5.48 -1.29
N TRP A 412 -6.26 6.00 -1.65
CA TRP A 412 -7.49 5.79 -0.88
C TRP A 412 -7.85 4.32 -0.72
N GLY A 413 -7.62 3.51 -1.75
CA GLY A 413 -7.81 2.06 -1.66
C GLY A 413 -6.89 1.42 -0.61
N TYR A 414 -5.62 1.81 -0.54
CA TYR A 414 -4.68 1.28 0.46
C TYR A 414 -5.00 1.68 1.90
N LYS A 415 -5.73 2.78 2.12
CA LYS A 415 -6.23 3.15 3.46
C LYS A 415 -7.23 2.13 4.02
N ILE A 416 -7.98 1.41 3.17
CA ILE A 416 -9.15 0.65 3.63
C ILE A 416 -9.22 -0.81 3.14
N LEU A 417 -8.80 -1.11 1.91
CA LEU A 417 -9.05 -2.39 1.27
C LEU A 417 -8.14 -3.53 1.74
N PHE A 418 -7.00 -3.21 2.36
CA PHE A 418 -5.95 -4.20 2.65
C PHE A 418 -5.54 -4.24 4.13
N LEU A 419 -6.30 -3.61 5.03
CA LEU A 419 -5.95 -3.52 6.45
C LEU A 419 -5.74 -4.90 7.12
N ASP A 420 -6.43 -5.94 6.66
CA ASP A 420 -6.31 -7.31 7.16
C ASP A 420 -4.98 -8.00 6.80
N VAL A 421 -4.36 -7.60 5.68
CA VAL A 421 -3.19 -8.27 5.07
C VAL A 421 -1.96 -7.38 4.94
N LEU A 422 -2.09 -6.07 5.18
CA LEU A 422 -1.00 -5.10 5.07
C LEU A 422 -0.02 -5.17 6.23
N PHE A 423 -0.52 -5.49 7.43
CA PHE A 423 0.28 -5.60 8.65
C PHE A 423 0.58 -7.06 8.98
N PRO A 424 1.73 -7.33 9.62
CA PRO A 424 2.02 -8.65 10.18
C PRO A 424 0.88 -9.18 11.05
N LEU A 425 0.75 -10.50 11.12
CA LEU A 425 -0.34 -11.17 11.85
C LEU A 425 -0.31 -10.89 13.36
N GLY A 426 0.87 -10.58 13.91
CA GLY A 426 1.04 -10.19 15.31
C GLY A 426 0.40 -8.85 15.68
N VAL A 427 0.24 -7.93 14.72
CA VAL A 427 -0.36 -6.61 14.97
C VAL A 427 -1.87 -6.77 15.15
N LYS A 428 -2.37 -6.51 16.37
CA LYS A 428 -3.77 -6.73 16.76
C LYS A 428 -4.67 -5.51 16.59
N LYS A 429 -4.12 -4.30 16.61
CA LYS A 429 -4.87 -3.04 16.52
C LYS A 429 -3.99 -1.97 15.87
N ILE A 430 -4.60 -1.06 15.11
CA ILE A 430 -3.93 0.14 14.56
C ILE A 430 -4.81 1.37 14.71
N ILE A 431 -4.19 2.54 14.75
CA ILE A 431 -4.84 3.85 14.63
C ILE A 431 -4.33 4.49 13.34
N TYR A 432 -5.22 4.79 12.40
CA TYR A 432 -4.87 5.56 11.24
C TYR A 432 -4.93 7.06 11.53
N VAL A 433 -3.88 7.78 11.17
CA VAL A 433 -3.81 9.26 11.27
C VAL A 433 -3.37 9.82 9.92
N ASP A 434 -4.19 10.69 9.33
CA ASP A 434 -3.85 11.39 8.08
C ASP A 434 -2.57 12.24 8.26
N ALA A 435 -1.75 12.28 7.20
CA ALA A 435 -0.41 12.87 7.26
C ALA A 435 -0.41 14.37 7.62
N ASP A 436 -1.46 15.11 7.28
CA ASP A 436 -1.62 16.54 7.54
C ASP A 436 -2.32 16.87 8.86
N GLN A 437 -2.48 15.88 9.75
CA GLN A 437 -2.99 16.13 11.10
C GLN A 437 -1.90 16.55 12.08
N VAL A 438 -2.29 17.38 13.04
CA VAL A 438 -1.53 17.63 14.27
C VAL A 438 -2.30 17.12 15.46
N VAL A 439 -1.65 16.25 16.24
CA VAL A 439 -2.25 15.62 17.42
C VAL A 439 -1.92 16.42 18.68
N ARG A 440 -2.94 16.66 19.50
CA ARG A 440 -2.89 17.43 20.76
C ARG A 440 -3.18 16.56 21.98
N GLY A 441 -4.02 15.53 21.82
CA GLY A 441 -4.37 14.57 22.86
C GLY A 441 -3.49 13.32 22.85
N ASP A 442 -3.58 12.51 23.90
CA ASP A 442 -2.86 11.24 24.02
C ASP A 442 -3.63 10.14 23.26
N LEU A 443 -3.01 9.54 22.23
CA LEU A 443 -3.63 8.48 21.44
C LEU A 443 -3.92 7.22 22.25
N LYS A 444 -3.36 7.08 23.46
CA LYS A 444 -3.72 5.99 24.39
C LYS A 444 -5.22 5.91 24.64
N GLU A 445 -5.89 7.07 24.71
CA GLU A 445 -7.34 7.11 24.92
C GLU A 445 -8.13 6.46 23.76
N LEU A 446 -7.65 6.56 22.51
CA LEU A 446 -8.23 5.82 21.38
C LEU A 446 -7.80 4.36 21.39
N TRP A 447 -6.56 4.08 21.77
CA TRP A 447 -6.01 2.73 21.83
C TRP A 447 -6.80 1.83 22.79
N ASP A 448 -7.14 2.36 23.97
CA ASP A 448 -7.89 1.65 25.02
C ASP A 448 -9.41 1.62 24.79
N MET A 449 -9.91 2.35 23.78
CA MET A 449 -11.34 2.53 23.59
C MET A 449 -12.04 1.22 23.23
N ASP A 450 -13.11 0.90 23.96
CA ASP A 450 -14.01 -0.20 23.60
C ASP A 450 -14.90 0.21 22.42
N LEU A 451 -14.68 -0.45 21.27
CA LEU A 451 -15.45 -0.25 20.04
C LEU A 451 -16.82 -0.95 20.06
N GLN A 452 -17.25 -1.50 21.20
CA GLN A 452 -18.57 -2.11 21.43
C GLN A 452 -18.90 -3.21 20.41
N GLY A 453 -17.89 -3.99 20.04
CA GLY A 453 -18.05 -5.05 19.05
C GLY A 453 -18.14 -4.57 17.60
N ALA A 454 -17.79 -3.31 17.28
CA ALA A 454 -17.46 -2.89 15.93
C ALA A 454 -15.99 -3.22 15.60
N PRO A 455 -15.65 -3.60 14.35
CA PRO A 455 -14.27 -3.86 13.93
C PRO A 455 -13.42 -2.59 13.78
N TYR A 456 -14.06 -1.42 13.66
CA TYR A 456 -13.39 -0.13 13.57
C TYR A 456 -14.24 1.00 14.16
N GLY A 457 -13.58 2.11 14.48
CA GLY A 457 -14.22 3.33 14.93
C GLY A 457 -13.76 4.54 14.13
N TYR A 458 -14.69 5.38 13.69
CA TYR A 458 -14.43 6.58 12.90
C TYR A 458 -15.06 7.81 13.56
N THR A 459 -14.51 8.99 13.29
CA THR A 459 -15.12 10.24 13.77
C THR A 459 -16.22 10.71 12.81
N PRO A 460 -17.43 11.06 13.29
CA PRO A 460 -18.48 11.59 12.43
C PRO A 460 -18.12 12.98 11.87
N MET A 461 -18.74 13.35 10.75
CA MET A 461 -18.66 14.72 10.21
C MET A 461 -19.19 15.72 11.25
N CYS A 462 -18.38 16.75 11.50
CA CYS A 462 -18.77 17.87 12.33
C CYS A 462 -19.87 18.70 11.65
N SER A 463 -20.86 19.13 12.42
CA SER A 463 -22.00 19.93 11.91
C SER A 463 -22.21 21.21 12.70
N SER A 464 -21.20 21.69 13.44
CA SER A 464 -21.32 22.84 14.32
C SER A 464 -21.10 24.18 13.62
N ARG A 465 -20.47 24.21 12.44
CA ARG A 465 -20.30 25.45 11.66
C ARG A 465 -21.45 25.68 10.69
N GLU A 466 -22.30 26.66 10.98
CA GLU A 466 -23.49 26.96 10.17
C GLU A 466 -23.18 27.39 8.72
N SER A 467 -22.07 28.11 8.51
CA SER A 467 -21.71 28.69 7.21
C SER A 467 -21.42 27.65 6.11
N THR A 468 -21.08 26.41 6.48
CA THR A 468 -20.74 25.33 5.55
C THR A 468 -21.78 24.22 5.49
N LEU A 469 -22.84 24.27 6.30
CA LEU A 469 -23.91 23.26 6.29
C LEU A 469 -24.57 23.08 4.92
N GLY A 470 -24.63 24.12 4.09
CA GLY A 470 -25.16 24.02 2.73
C GLY A 470 -24.36 23.07 1.81
N TYR A 471 -23.11 22.77 2.15
CA TYR A 471 -22.23 21.84 1.43
C TYR A 471 -22.25 20.42 2.01
N ALA A 472 -23.01 20.18 3.09
CA ALA A 472 -23.09 18.88 3.77
C ALA A 472 -23.90 17.86 2.95
N PHE A 473 -23.34 17.42 1.81
CA PHE A 473 -24.01 16.58 0.83
C PHE A 473 -24.54 15.25 1.42
N TRP A 474 -23.93 14.75 2.51
CA TRP A 474 -24.36 13.54 3.19
C TRP A 474 -25.70 13.67 3.92
N THR A 475 -26.19 14.90 4.14
CA THR A 475 -27.48 15.17 4.80
C THR A 475 -28.66 15.20 3.83
N GLN A 476 -28.41 15.01 2.53
CA GLN A 476 -29.43 15.05 1.48
C GLN A 476 -29.28 13.92 0.45
N GLY A 477 -30.29 13.77 -0.40
CA GLY A 477 -30.27 12.87 -1.56
C GLY A 477 -29.98 11.41 -1.23
N PHE A 478 -29.06 10.81 -1.98
CA PHE A 478 -28.68 9.41 -1.85
C PHE A 478 -28.17 9.07 -0.45
N TRP A 479 -27.21 9.84 0.07
CA TRP A 479 -26.57 9.54 1.36
C TRP A 479 -27.56 9.61 2.52
N ALA A 480 -28.40 10.64 2.61
CA ALA A 480 -29.42 10.70 3.67
C ALA A 480 -30.36 9.50 3.66
N SER A 481 -30.79 9.09 2.46
CA SER A 481 -31.70 7.96 2.27
C SER A 481 -31.01 6.63 2.62
N HIS A 482 -29.77 6.44 2.17
CA HIS A 482 -28.98 5.23 2.39
C HIS A 482 -28.58 5.08 3.86
N LEU A 483 -28.14 6.15 4.51
CA LEU A 483 -27.67 6.14 5.90
C LEU A 483 -28.79 5.87 6.90
N ALA A 484 -30.05 6.20 6.56
CA ALA A 484 -31.23 5.92 7.39
C ALA A 484 -31.08 6.35 8.85
N GLY A 485 -30.54 7.56 9.07
CA GLY A 485 -30.31 8.15 10.39
C GLY A 485 -28.95 7.83 11.01
N LYS A 486 -28.12 6.97 10.39
CA LYS A 486 -26.74 6.78 10.82
C LYS A 486 -25.84 7.97 10.41
N PRO A 487 -24.80 8.28 11.19
CA PRO A 487 -23.88 9.36 10.85
C PRO A 487 -23.01 9.04 9.63
N TYR A 488 -22.57 10.10 8.97
CA TYR A 488 -21.54 10.04 7.93
C TYR A 488 -20.19 10.33 8.56
N HIS A 489 -19.22 9.44 8.37
CA HIS A 489 -17.93 9.45 9.04
C HIS A 489 -16.78 9.92 8.13
N ILE A 490 -15.70 10.46 8.73
CA ILE A 490 -14.52 11.00 8.04
C ILE A 490 -13.37 9.99 8.10
N SER A 491 -12.67 9.77 6.99
CA SER A 491 -11.53 8.84 6.88
C SER A 491 -10.17 9.40 7.32
N ALA A 492 -10.15 10.53 8.03
CA ALA A 492 -8.92 11.22 8.43
C ALA A 492 -8.31 10.62 9.71
N LEU A 493 -9.14 10.12 10.62
CA LEU A 493 -8.73 9.47 11.87
C LEU A 493 -9.70 8.32 12.17
N TYR A 494 -9.16 7.11 12.32
CA TYR A 494 -9.95 5.93 12.70
C TYR A 494 -9.10 4.87 13.42
N VAL A 495 -9.76 4.08 14.26
CA VAL A 495 -9.16 2.95 14.99
C VAL A 495 -9.65 1.65 14.37
N VAL A 496 -8.79 0.66 14.24
CA VAL A 496 -9.14 -0.66 13.70
C VAL A 496 -8.67 -1.74 14.67
N ASP A 497 -9.60 -2.55 15.16
CA ASP A 497 -9.32 -3.81 15.84
C ASP A 497 -9.03 -4.86 14.75
N LEU A 498 -7.75 -5.07 14.44
CA LEU A 498 -7.32 -5.97 13.36
C LEU A 498 -7.64 -7.43 13.66
N GLU A 499 -7.61 -7.84 14.94
CA GLU A 499 -7.98 -9.20 15.32
C GLU A 499 -9.44 -9.48 14.95
N LYS A 500 -10.34 -8.58 15.35
CA LYS A 500 -11.75 -8.65 14.99
C LYS A 500 -11.99 -8.45 13.49
N PHE A 501 -11.30 -7.50 12.87
CA PHE A 501 -11.41 -7.20 11.45
C PHE A 501 -11.05 -8.42 10.58
N ARG A 502 -9.98 -9.14 10.94
CA ARG A 502 -9.57 -10.41 10.30
C ARG A 502 -10.57 -11.53 10.60
N LYS A 503 -10.98 -11.68 11.87
CA LYS A 503 -11.92 -12.72 12.31
C LYS A 503 -13.29 -12.63 11.61
N ASP A 504 -13.83 -11.43 11.51
CA ASP A 504 -15.14 -11.16 10.91
C ASP A 504 -15.06 -11.00 9.37
N LEU A 505 -13.88 -11.20 8.78
CA LEU A 505 -13.60 -11.12 7.34
C LEU A 505 -14.01 -9.76 6.74
N VAL A 506 -13.79 -8.68 7.50
CA VAL A 506 -14.23 -7.33 7.11
C VAL A 506 -13.55 -6.87 5.83
N GLY A 507 -12.25 -7.14 5.67
CA GLY A 507 -11.50 -6.82 4.46
C GLY A 507 -12.12 -7.42 3.20
N ASP A 508 -12.54 -8.69 3.25
CA ASP A 508 -13.20 -9.36 2.13
C ASP A 508 -14.58 -8.77 1.83
N GLN A 509 -15.35 -8.40 2.86
CA GLN A 509 -16.63 -7.71 2.68
C GLN A 509 -16.44 -6.37 1.96
N LEU A 510 -15.48 -5.55 2.42
CA LEU A 510 -15.18 -4.25 1.82
C LEU A 510 -14.68 -4.39 0.38
N ARG A 511 -13.77 -5.34 0.10
CA ARG A 511 -13.31 -5.62 -1.27
C ARG A 511 -14.44 -6.09 -2.18
N SER A 512 -15.39 -6.88 -1.66
CA SER A 512 -16.58 -7.31 -2.41
C SER A 512 -17.51 -6.13 -2.76
N VAL A 513 -17.81 -5.26 -1.80
CA VAL A 513 -18.62 -4.05 -2.02
C VAL A 513 -17.91 -3.11 -3.00
N TYR A 514 -16.60 -2.92 -2.82
CA TYR A 514 -15.78 -2.16 -3.74
C TYR A 514 -15.83 -2.70 -5.17
N GLN A 515 -15.66 -4.01 -5.37
CA GLN A 515 -15.68 -4.63 -6.70
C GLN A 515 -17.03 -4.44 -7.40
N GLN A 516 -18.13 -4.46 -6.63
CA GLN A 516 -19.48 -4.19 -7.13
C GLN A 516 -19.65 -2.72 -7.57
N LEU A 517 -19.24 -1.77 -6.73
CA LEU A 517 -19.45 -0.34 -6.97
C LEU A 517 -18.49 0.21 -8.04
N SER A 518 -17.21 -0.17 -7.98
CA SER A 518 -16.17 0.29 -8.91
C SER A 518 -16.40 -0.14 -10.37
N ALA A 519 -17.34 -1.06 -10.60
CA ALA A 519 -18.44 -0.90 -11.57
C ALA A 519 -18.37 0.35 -12.46
N ASP A 520 -18.88 1.40 -11.83
CA ASP A 520 -19.04 2.75 -12.35
C ASP A 520 -17.84 3.59 -11.90
N PRO A 521 -17.09 4.22 -12.82
CA PRO A 521 -15.96 5.08 -12.48
C PRO A 521 -16.36 6.30 -11.64
N ASN A 522 -17.63 6.72 -11.67
CA ASN A 522 -18.15 7.84 -10.90
C ASN A 522 -18.62 7.45 -9.48
N SER A 523 -18.59 6.16 -9.16
CA SER A 523 -18.89 5.68 -7.82
C SER A 523 -17.73 5.98 -6.85
N LEU A 524 -18.05 6.03 -5.56
CA LEU A 524 -17.06 6.18 -4.48
C LEU A 524 -16.18 7.42 -4.74
N ALA A 525 -16.77 8.61 -4.65
CA ALA A 525 -16.10 9.87 -4.96
C ALA A 525 -14.82 10.01 -4.13
N ASN A 526 -14.92 9.72 -2.83
CA ASN A 526 -13.78 9.54 -1.93
C ASN A 526 -13.76 8.09 -1.45
N LEU A 527 -12.99 7.23 -2.12
CA LEU A 527 -13.04 5.77 -1.91
C LEU A 527 -12.84 5.35 -0.44
N ASP A 528 -11.88 5.96 0.25
CA ASP A 528 -11.55 5.69 1.64
C ASP A 528 -12.65 6.06 2.62
N GLN A 529 -13.47 7.07 2.29
CA GLN A 529 -14.55 7.55 3.14
C GLN A 529 -15.92 6.96 2.76
N ASP A 530 -16.24 6.94 1.46
CA ASP A 530 -17.53 6.51 0.95
C ASP A 530 -17.72 5.00 1.15
N LEU A 531 -16.67 4.19 1.00
CA LEU A 531 -16.78 2.73 1.12
C LEU A 531 -17.23 2.27 2.53
N PRO A 532 -16.59 2.67 3.64
CA PRO A 532 -17.07 2.30 4.98
C PRO A 532 -18.45 2.90 5.26
N ASN A 533 -18.72 4.15 4.86
CA ASN A 533 -20.03 4.76 5.05
C ASN A 533 -21.14 4.05 4.27
N TYR A 534 -20.86 3.51 3.07
CA TYR A 534 -21.81 2.70 2.31
C TYR A 534 -22.03 1.35 2.97
N ALA A 535 -20.94 0.70 3.42
CA ALA A 535 -20.96 -0.64 4.00
C ALA A 535 -21.48 -0.69 5.45
N GLN A 536 -21.74 0.44 6.10
CA GLN A 536 -22.01 0.50 7.54
C GLN A 536 -23.27 -0.22 8.07
N HIS A 537 -24.12 -0.71 7.15
CA HIS A 537 -25.24 -1.60 7.49
C HIS A 537 -24.82 -3.06 7.60
N GLN A 538 -23.73 -3.45 6.94
CA GLN A 538 -23.15 -4.79 6.95
C GLN A 538 -21.95 -4.86 7.89
N VAL A 539 -21.12 -3.81 7.90
CA VAL A 539 -19.92 -3.68 8.73
C VAL A 539 -20.12 -2.52 9.71
N PRO A 540 -20.44 -2.76 10.99
CA PRO A 540 -20.72 -1.69 11.95
C PRO A 540 -19.53 -0.73 12.11
N ILE A 541 -19.82 0.57 12.21
CA ILE A 541 -18.85 1.62 12.58
C ILE A 541 -19.16 2.05 14.01
N PHE A 542 -18.16 2.07 14.88
CA PHE A 542 -18.25 2.76 16.16
C PHE A 542 -18.00 4.27 15.95
N SER A 543 -18.94 5.13 16.32
CA SER A 543 -18.76 6.58 16.18
C SER A 543 -17.91 7.13 17.32
N LEU A 544 -16.70 7.59 16.99
CA LEU A 544 -15.78 8.21 17.95
C LEU A 544 -16.33 9.57 18.44
N PRO A 545 -15.99 9.98 19.67
CA PRO A 545 -16.33 11.31 20.17
C PRO A 545 -15.84 12.44 19.25
N GLN A 546 -16.66 13.48 19.05
CA GLN A 546 -16.36 14.58 18.11
C GLN A 546 -15.06 15.33 18.43
N GLU A 547 -14.65 15.37 19.70
CA GLU A 547 -13.39 15.99 20.13
C GLU A 547 -12.15 15.34 19.48
N TRP A 548 -12.25 14.10 18.98
CA TRP A 548 -11.13 13.45 18.29
C TRP A 548 -10.79 14.03 16.94
N LEU A 549 -11.69 14.78 16.30
CA LEU A 549 -11.40 15.37 15.00
C LEU A 549 -12.04 16.75 14.89
N TRP A 550 -11.19 17.74 14.69
CA TRP A 550 -11.60 19.10 14.40
C TRP A 550 -11.02 19.55 13.06
N CYS A 551 -11.87 20.13 12.21
CA CYS A 551 -11.42 20.89 11.05
C CYS A 551 -12.16 22.24 10.99
N GLU A 552 -11.43 23.29 10.62
CA GLU A 552 -11.94 24.65 10.50
C GLU A 552 -13.18 24.75 9.62
N SER A 553 -13.23 24.02 8.50
CA SER A 553 -14.36 24.12 7.57
C SER A 553 -15.69 23.63 8.15
N TRP A 554 -15.69 22.77 9.16
CA TRP A 554 -16.91 22.08 9.61
C TRP A 554 -17.21 22.22 11.11
N CYS A 555 -16.17 22.42 11.91
CA CYS A 555 -16.30 22.60 13.35
C CYS A 555 -16.25 24.08 13.75
N SER A 556 -17.01 24.44 14.78
CA SER A 556 -17.01 25.79 15.35
C SER A 556 -15.68 26.11 16.04
N ASP A 557 -15.35 27.39 16.15
CA ASP A 557 -14.10 27.83 16.75
C ASP A 557 -14.04 27.52 18.25
N GLU A 558 -15.19 27.52 18.94
CA GLU A 558 -15.31 27.18 20.36
C GLU A 558 -14.93 25.72 20.62
N SER A 559 -15.35 24.81 19.73
CA SER A 559 -15.05 23.38 19.85
C SER A 559 -13.57 23.05 19.68
N LYS A 560 -12.78 23.96 19.09
CA LYS A 560 -11.33 23.80 18.90
C LYS A 560 -10.58 23.67 20.22
N ALA A 561 -11.05 24.29 21.29
CA ALA A 561 -10.35 24.23 22.58
C ALA A 561 -10.27 22.79 23.11
N ALA A 562 -11.34 22.01 22.92
CA ALA A 562 -11.46 20.62 23.39
C ALA A 562 -10.89 19.59 22.41
N SER A 563 -10.47 19.98 21.20
CA SER A 563 -10.09 19.02 20.18
C SER A 563 -8.75 18.33 20.45
N LYS A 564 -8.71 17.02 20.22
CA LYS A 564 -7.54 16.15 20.41
C LYS A 564 -6.72 15.99 19.14
N THR A 565 -7.30 16.15 17.96
CA THR A 565 -6.55 16.28 16.70
C THR A 565 -7.13 17.40 15.84
N ILE A 566 -6.26 17.99 15.02
CA ILE A 566 -6.62 19.01 14.03
C ILE A 566 -6.34 18.43 12.65
N ASP A 567 -7.39 18.32 11.84
CA ASP A 567 -7.29 17.99 10.42
C ASP A 567 -7.34 19.28 9.58
N LEU A 568 -6.41 19.37 8.64
CA LEU A 568 -6.26 20.51 7.74
C LEU A 568 -7.19 20.37 6.53
N CYS A 569 -8.48 20.13 6.74
CA CYS A 569 -9.39 19.82 5.64
C CYS A 569 -9.61 21.00 4.67
N ASN A 570 -9.93 20.69 3.41
CA ASN A 570 -10.19 21.71 2.40
C ASN A 570 -11.45 22.52 2.72
N ASN A 571 -11.45 23.80 2.37
CA ASN A 571 -12.59 24.68 2.56
C ASN A 571 -13.45 24.77 1.28
N PRO A 572 -14.78 24.57 1.36
CA PRO A 572 -15.65 24.65 0.19
C PRO A 572 -15.90 26.08 -0.30
N LEU A 573 -15.69 27.09 0.54
CA LEU A 573 -15.95 28.51 0.25
C LEU A 573 -14.76 29.22 -0.37
N HIS A 574 -13.53 28.83 -0.03
CA HIS A 574 -12.30 29.46 -0.51
C HIS A 574 -11.16 28.44 -0.61
N LYS A 575 -10.13 28.79 -1.38
CA LYS A 575 -8.91 27.99 -1.50
C LYS A 575 -7.77 28.68 -0.76
N GLU A 576 -7.15 27.97 0.17
CA GLU A 576 -5.95 28.39 0.89
C GLU A 576 -4.90 27.26 0.76
N PRO A 577 -3.62 27.57 0.49
CA PRO A 577 -2.56 26.58 0.52
C PRO A 577 -2.43 25.93 1.91
N LYS A 578 -2.22 24.61 1.94
CA LYS A 578 -2.14 23.82 3.19
C LYS A 578 -1.13 24.37 4.20
N ILE A 579 0.05 24.82 3.77
CA ILE A 579 1.07 25.40 4.67
C ILE A 579 0.56 26.69 5.33
N GLN A 580 -0.08 27.58 4.57
CA GLN A 580 -0.61 28.84 5.12
C GLN A 580 -1.71 28.56 6.14
N MET A 581 -2.60 27.63 5.82
CA MET A 581 -3.63 27.17 6.75
C MET A 581 -3.02 26.55 8.00
N ALA A 582 -1.98 25.72 7.87
CA ALA A 582 -1.31 25.08 9.01
C ALA A 582 -0.72 26.10 9.98
N LYS A 583 0.07 27.06 9.47
CA LYS A 583 0.67 28.14 10.27
C LYS A 583 -0.38 28.98 11.00
N ARG A 584 -1.52 29.23 10.35
CA ARG A 584 -2.61 30.03 10.92
C ARG A 584 -3.44 29.24 11.94
N VAL A 585 -3.89 28.05 11.58
CA VAL A 585 -4.80 27.22 12.37
C VAL A 585 -4.11 26.61 13.57
N ILE A 586 -2.87 26.16 13.44
CA ILE A 586 -2.12 25.48 14.50
C ILE A 586 -1.16 26.51 15.11
N SER A 587 -1.75 27.51 15.76
CA SER A 587 -1.04 28.61 16.41
C SER A 587 -1.81 29.13 17.63
N GLY A 588 -1.13 29.91 18.46
CA GLY A 588 -1.70 30.53 19.66
C GLY A 588 -1.75 29.62 20.88
N SER A 589 -2.45 30.07 21.91
CA SER A 589 -2.40 29.49 23.27
C SER A 589 -3.04 28.10 23.41
N LEU A 590 -3.72 27.59 22.38
CA LEU A 590 -4.32 26.26 22.39
C LEU A 590 -3.31 25.14 22.11
N PHE A 591 -2.11 25.48 21.65
CA PHE A 591 -1.09 24.53 21.25
C PHE A 591 0.14 24.70 22.15
N GLN A 592 0.74 23.58 22.58
CA GLN A 592 2.02 23.65 23.32
C GLN A 592 3.15 24.08 22.37
N GLU A 593 3.06 23.66 21.10
CA GLU A 593 3.91 24.09 20.00
C GLU A 593 3.03 24.50 18.81
N SER A 594 3.31 25.65 18.23
CA SER A 594 2.77 26.06 16.93
C SER A 594 3.30 25.16 15.80
N TRP A 595 2.64 25.22 14.64
CA TRP A 595 3.09 24.48 13.47
C TRP A 595 4.51 24.88 13.05
N ASP A 596 4.84 26.17 13.08
CA ASP A 596 6.18 26.67 12.75
C ASP A 596 7.27 26.12 13.70
N GLU A 597 6.95 25.93 14.98
CA GLU A 597 7.88 25.34 15.96
C GLU A 597 8.09 23.84 15.71
N LEU A 598 7.01 23.09 15.47
CA LEU A 598 7.10 21.66 15.14
C LEU A 598 7.88 21.44 13.83
N ASP A 599 7.59 22.26 12.83
CA ASP A 599 8.24 22.23 11.52
C ASP A 599 9.74 22.58 11.60
N ALA A 600 10.10 23.58 12.40
CA ALA A 600 11.50 23.92 12.66
C ALA A 600 12.25 22.79 13.38
N GLU A 601 11.60 22.09 14.32
CA GLU A 601 12.19 20.93 15.00
C GLU A 601 12.41 19.75 14.03
N VAL A 602 11.44 19.46 13.17
CA VAL A 602 11.58 18.46 12.09
C VAL A 602 12.76 18.82 11.18
N ALA A 603 12.86 20.08 10.74
CA ALA A 603 13.95 20.55 9.90
C ALA A 603 15.33 20.36 10.58
N ALA A 604 15.42 20.55 11.90
CA ALA A 604 16.66 20.34 12.65
C ALA A 604 17.10 18.86 12.64
N TYR A 605 16.16 17.90 12.75
CA TYR A 605 16.49 16.47 12.63
C TYR A 605 16.99 16.12 11.22
N GLU A 606 16.37 16.68 10.18
CA GLU A 606 16.79 16.48 8.79
C GLU A 606 18.18 17.07 8.53
N GLU A 607 18.45 18.28 9.00
CA GLU A 607 19.76 18.91 8.87
C GLU A 607 20.83 18.10 9.61
N ALA A 608 20.52 17.62 10.82
CA ALA A 608 21.43 16.76 11.58
C ALA A 608 21.74 15.44 10.85
N TYR A 609 20.76 14.85 10.16
CA TYR A 609 20.98 13.67 9.32
C TYR A 609 21.87 13.99 8.11
N ASN A 610 21.54 15.06 7.39
CA ASN A 610 22.26 15.47 6.18
C ASN A 610 23.71 15.85 6.48
N ASN A 611 24.01 16.40 7.67
CA ASN A 611 25.38 16.71 8.09
C ASN A 611 26.20 15.47 8.50
N ARG A 612 25.56 14.31 8.73
CA ARG A 612 26.24 13.04 9.05
C ARG A 612 26.68 12.25 7.80
N ILE A 613 26.08 12.54 6.65
CA ILE A 613 26.41 11.96 5.34
C ILE A 613 27.40 12.87 4.61
#